data_AF-R8MYG2-F1
#
_entry.id   AF-R8MYG2-F1
#
_cell.length_a   1.000
_cell.length_b   1.000
_cell.length_c   1.000
_cell.angle_alpha   90.00
_cell.angle_beta   90.00
_cell.angle_gamma   90.00
#
_symmetry.space_group_name_H-M   'P 1'
#
loop_
_entity.id
_entity.type
_entity.pdbx_description
1 polymer ?
#
loop_
_entity_poly.entity_id
_entity_poly.type
_entity_poly.pdbx_seq_one_letter_code
_entity_poly.pdbx_strand_id
1 'polypeptide(L)'
;MLNLIKKDLILQKTFLPAYLLFLVTYLWAGMDVAYVIIICSAVFVINTYQSDDKDNANILVNSLPYTRKEIISSKYVGTLFFTIVIIPFCLVGKYFILDSMEFQLSLESYILGFLAVMLITAFYIPFFVAFKVKTLVPVFILLSIGVIYLMRNTPYLLNKYANGVLTFLKEISDLKLFLIFAVIAVGCYGVSWILSIRIYQNKAL
;
A
#
# COMPACT_ATOMS: atom_id res chain seq x y z
N MET A 1 -21.65 1.74 1.04
CA MET A 1 -20.18 1.54 1.12
C MET A 1 -19.58 1.22 2.49
N LEU A 2 -19.91 1.93 3.59
CA LEU A 2 -19.25 1.72 4.90
C LEU A 2 -19.31 0.27 5.41
N ASN A 3 -20.41 -0.44 5.15
CA ASN A 3 -20.54 -1.85 5.53
C ASN A 3 -19.55 -2.78 4.78
N LEU A 4 -19.16 -2.44 3.54
CA LEU A 4 -18.14 -3.19 2.80
C LEU A 4 -16.76 -3.00 3.44
N ILE A 5 -16.43 -1.77 3.85
CA ILE A 5 -15.18 -1.49 4.56
C ILE A 5 -15.16 -2.21 5.91
N LYS A 6 -16.28 -2.20 6.65
CA LYS A 6 -16.40 -2.94 7.90
C LYS A 6 -16.20 -4.45 7.70
N LYS A 7 -16.78 -5.02 6.63
CA LYS A 7 -16.57 -6.44 6.26
C LYS A 7 -15.08 -6.74 6.10
N ASP A 8 -14.39 -5.94 5.30
CA ASP A 8 -12.97 -6.13 5.02
C ASP A 8 -12.10 -6.02 6.28
N LEU A 9 -12.41 -5.07 7.17
CA LEU A 9 -11.73 -4.93 8.47
C LEU A 9 -12.02 -6.09 9.43
N ILE A 10 -13.23 -6.66 9.40
CA ILE A 10 -13.57 -7.83 10.23
C ILE A 10 -12.79 -9.06 9.76
N LEU A 11 -12.70 -9.29 8.45
CA LEU A 11 -11.90 -10.37 7.87
C LEU A 11 -10.41 -10.22 8.20
N GLN A 12 -9.94 -8.99 8.33
CA GLN A 12 -8.56 -8.70 8.68
C GLN A 12 -8.17 -9.12 10.11
N LYS A 13 -9.14 -9.27 11.02
CA LYS A 13 -8.87 -9.66 12.42
C LYS A 13 -8.14 -11.00 12.52
N THR A 14 -8.40 -11.93 11.60
CA THR A 14 -7.72 -13.24 11.55
C THR A 14 -6.22 -13.09 11.27
N PHE A 15 -5.82 -12.04 10.55
CA PHE A 15 -4.42 -11.73 10.24
C PHE A 15 -3.76 -10.80 11.24
N LEU A 16 -4.49 -10.32 12.27
CA LEU A 16 -3.96 -9.43 13.30
C LEU A 16 -2.72 -9.99 14.02
N PRO A 17 -2.64 -11.30 14.37
CA PRO A 17 -1.43 -11.87 14.94
C PRO A 17 -0.22 -11.78 14.00
N ALA A 18 -0.43 -11.94 12.69
CA ALA A 18 0.65 -11.81 11.70
C ALA A 18 1.15 -10.37 11.60
N TYR A 19 0.26 -9.37 11.65
CA TYR A 19 0.66 -7.96 11.70
C TYR A 19 1.45 -7.62 12.97
N LEU A 20 1.04 -8.14 14.12
CA LEU A 20 1.77 -7.93 15.37
C LEU A 20 3.15 -8.58 15.33
N LEU A 21 3.25 -9.83 14.86
CA LEU A 21 4.54 -10.51 14.71
C LEU A 21 5.47 -9.77 13.75
N PHE A 22 4.93 -9.27 12.63
CA PHE A 22 5.69 -8.46 11.69
C PHE A 22 6.16 -7.13 12.31
N LEU A 23 5.31 -6.47 13.10
CA LEU A 23 5.65 -5.22 13.79
C LEU A 23 6.76 -5.43 14.83
N VAL A 24 6.73 -6.53 15.60
CA VAL A 24 7.78 -6.85 16.58
C VAL A 24 9.10 -7.17 15.90
N THR A 25 9.09 -8.00 14.86
CA THR A 25 10.31 -8.34 14.10
C THR A 25 10.92 -7.12 13.42
N TYR A 26 10.08 -6.22 12.90
CA TYR A 26 10.48 -4.94 12.36
C TYR A 26 11.21 -4.07 13.39
N LEU A 27 10.64 -3.91 14.59
CA LEU A 27 11.24 -3.10 15.65
C LEU A 27 12.58 -3.66 16.09
N TRP A 28 12.70 -4.99 16.15
CA TRP A 28 13.95 -5.68 16.46
C TRP A 28 15.01 -5.50 15.36
N ALA A 29 14.59 -5.46 14.09
CA ALA A 29 15.48 -5.27 12.95
C ALA A 29 15.89 -3.80 12.70
N GLY A 30 15.30 -2.84 13.42
CA GLY A 30 15.63 -1.41 13.32
C GLY A 30 15.36 -0.79 11.94
N MET A 31 14.42 -1.34 11.17
CA MET A 31 14.08 -0.81 9.83
C MET A 31 13.33 0.54 9.95
N ASP A 32 13.14 1.25 8.84
CA ASP A 32 12.32 2.49 8.81
C ASP A 32 10.81 2.19 8.83
N VAL A 33 10.03 3.01 9.53
CA VAL A 33 8.59 2.86 9.76
C VAL A 33 7.81 2.88 8.45
N ALA A 34 8.31 3.63 7.45
CA ALA A 34 7.74 3.65 6.11
C ALA A 34 7.59 2.24 5.52
N TYR A 35 8.56 1.34 5.74
CA TYR A 35 8.50 -0.04 5.23
C TYR A 35 7.39 -0.85 5.86
N VAL A 36 7.12 -0.65 7.16
CA VAL A 36 6.03 -1.36 7.85
C VAL A 36 4.69 -0.94 7.29
N ILE A 37 4.49 0.38 7.16
CA ILE A 37 3.26 0.95 6.65
C ILE A 37 2.99 0.40 5.23
N ILE A 38 4.03 0.36 4.39
CA ILE A 38 3.97 -0.19 3.03
C ILE A 38 3.59 -1.67 3.03
N ILE A 39 4.34 -2.50 3.75
CA ILE A 39 4.15 -3.96 3.72
C ILE A 39 2.79 -4.32 4.32
N CYS A 40 2.44 -3.78 5.48
CA CYS A 40 1.16 -4.08 6.11
C CYS A 40 -0.03 -3.65 5.24
N SER A 41 0.05 -2.47 4.60
CA SER A 41 -1.01 -2.01 3.69
C SER A 41 -1.08 -2.87 2.42
N ALA A 42 0.05 -3.30 1.87
CA ALA A 42 0.08 -4.19 0.72
C ALA A 42 -0.54 -5.56 1.04
N VAL A 43 -0.21 -6.14 2.20
CA VAL A 43 -0.81 -7.40 2.66
C VAL A 43 -2.31 -7.23 2.92
N PHE A 44 -2.75 -6.09 3.47
CA PHE A 44 -4.18 -5.77 3.58
C PHE A 44 -4.88 -5.82 2.21
N VAL A 45 -4.33 -5.14 1.19
CA VAL A 45 -4.92 -5.18 -0.16
C VAL A 45 -4.98 -6.61 -0.68
N ILE A 46 -3.88 -7.36 -0.61
CA ILE A 46 -3.84 -8.74 -1.10
C ILE A 46 -4.91 -9.61 -0.41
N ASN A 47 -5.00 -9.55 0.92
CA ASN A 47 -5.94 -10.36 1.69
C ASN A 47 -7.40 -10.01 1.39
N THR A 48 -7.72 -8.72 1.26
CA THR A 48 -9.10 -8.30 0.92
C THR A 48 -9.54 -8.84 -0.43
N TYR A 49 -8.65 -8.83 -1.42
CA TYR A 49 -8.93 -9.34 -2.76
C TYR A 49 -8.91 -10.88 -2.82
N GLN A 50 -7.99 -11.54 -2.12
CA GLN A 50 -7.99 -13.01 -2.01
C GLN A 50 -9.23 -13.55 -1.32
N SER A 51 -9.74 -12.84 -0.32
CA SER A 51 -10.95 -13.24 0.41
C SER A 51 -12.21 -13.09 -0.46
N ASP A 52 -12.22 -12.14 -1.40
CA ASP A 52 -13.32 -11.98 -2.37
C ASP A 52 -13.25 -13.03 -3.51
N ASP A 53 -12.04 -13.45 -3.89
CA ASP A 53 -11.81 -14.54 -4.87
C ASP A 53 -12.08 -15.93 -4.28
N LYS A 54 -11.93 -16.10 -2.95
CA LYS A 54 -12.14 -17.36 -2.25
C LYS A 54 -13.64 -17.69 -2.16
N ASP A 55 -13.98 -18.95 -2.38
CA ASP A 55 -15.34 -19.51 -2.18
C ASP A 55 -16.46 -18.81 -2.97
N ASN A 56 -16.14 -18.22 -4.13
CA ASN A 56 -17.08 -17.43 -4.95
C ASN A 56 -17.74 -16.27 -4.19
N ALA A 57 -17.09 -15.74 -3.13
CA ALA A 57 -17.58 -14.60 -2.38
C ALA A 57 -17.84 -13.36 -3.27
N ASN A 58 -17.17 -13.27 -4.42
CA ASN A 58 -17.46 -12.30 -5.47
C ASN A 58 -18.94 -12.34 -5.92
N ILE A 59 -19.54 -13.52 -6.08
CA ILE A 59 -20.97 -13.65 -6.43
C ILE A 59 -21.84 -13.06 -5.31
N LEU A 60 -21.53 -13.36 -4.04
CA LEU A 60 -22.25 -12.82 -2.90
C LEU A 60 -22.19 -11.29 -2.86
N VAL A 61 -20.99 -10.71 -3.03
CA VAL A 61 -20.79 -9.25 -3.04
C VAL A 61 -21.56 -8.60 -4.19
N ASN A 62 -21.68 -9.29 -5.33
CA ASN A 62 -22.40 -8.81 -6.50
C ASN A 62 -23.93 -8.89 -6.38
N SER A 63 -24.42 -9.77 -5.51
CA SER A 63 -25.85 -9.90 -5.19
C SER A 63 -26.32 -8.87 -4.16
N LEU A 64 -25.40 -8.16 -3.49
CA LEU A 64 -25.75 -7.09 -2.58
C LEU A 64 -26.25 -5.86 -3.35
N PRO A 65 -27.13 -5.03 -2.77
CA PRO A 65 -27.65 -3.82 -3.39
C PRO A 65 -26.62 -2.67 -3.37
N TYR A 66 -25.40 -2.92 -3.86
CA TYR A 66 -24.34 -1.94 -4.02
C TYR A 66 -23.97 -1.80 -5.49
N THR A 67 -23.63 -0.59 -5.89
CA THR A 67 -23.16 -0.35 -7.25
C THR A 67 -21.72 -0.85 -7.44
N ARG A 68 -21.37 -1.20 -8.68
CA ARG A 68 -19.99 -1.57 -9.07
C ARG A 68 -18.96 -0.53 -8.63
N LYS A 69 -19.33 0.75 -8.73
CA LYS A 69 -18.48 1.88 -8.29
C LYS A 69 -18.23 1.83 -6.79
N GLU A 70 -19.27 1.58 -5.99
CA GLU A 70 -19.17 1.51 -4.53
C GLU A 70 -18.31 0.33 -4.06
N ILE A 71 -18.38 -0.81 -4.74
CA ILE A 71 -17.55 -1.98 -4.42
C ILE A 71 -16.07 -1.64 -4.58
N ILE A 72 -15.66 -1.15 -5.76
CA ILE A 72 -14.25 -0.77 -6.01
C ILE A 72 -13.82 0.38 -5.11
N SER A 73 -14.66 1.40 -4.96
CA SER A 73 -14.37 2.56 -4.13
C SER A 73 -14.15 2.19 -2.65
N SER A 74 -14.83 1.16 -2.15
CA SER A 74 -14.60 0.68 -0.78
C SER A 74 -13.23 0.05 -0.59
N LYS A 75 -12.62 -0.53 -1.64
CA LYS A 75 -11.27 -1.10 -1.58
C LYS A 75 -10.21 -0.01 -1.51
N TYR A 76 -10.34 1.05 -2.31
CA TYR A 76 -9.46 2.21 -2.26
C TYR A 76 -9.55 2.91 -0.90
N VAL A 77 -10.74 3.34 -0.50
CA VAL A 77 -10.96 4.04 0.78
C VAL A 77 -10.61 3.16 1.98
N GLY A 78 -10.96 1.86 1.93
CA GLY A 78 -10.62 0.90 2.99
C GLY A 78 -9.11 0.73 3.17
N THR A 79 -8.35 0.77 2.08
CA THR A 79 -6.88 0.71 2.13
C THR A 79 -6.31 1.95 2.81
N LEU A 80 -6.73 3.16 2.39
CA LEU A 80 -6.26 4.40 3.02
C LEU A 80 -6.62 4.45 4.51
N PHE A 81 -7.83 4.03 4.85
CA PHE A 81 -8.28 3.95 6.24
C PHE A 81 -7.41 2.99 7.05
N PHE A 82 -7.12 1.80 6.52
CA PHE A 82 -6.23 0.84 7.18
C PHE A 82 -4.80 1.40 7.36
N THR A 83 -4.27 2.10 6.36
CA THR A 83 -2.96 2.76 6.44
C THR A 83 -2.94 3.86 7.49
N ILE A 84 -4.01 4.65 7.65
CA ILE A 84 -4.10 5.65 8.73
C ILE A 84 -4.14 4.95 10.09
N VAL A 85 -4.88 3.83 10.21
CA VAL A 85 -4.99 3.07 11.44
C VAL A 85 -3.67 2.42 11.84
N ILE A 86 -2.81 2.00 10.91
CA ILE A 86 -1.55 1.31 11.26
C ILE A 86 -0.47 2.25 11.81
N ILE A 87 -0.53 3.54 11.45
CA ILE A 87 0.42 4.56 11.92
C ILE A 87 0.48 4.62 13.47
N PRO A 88 -0.63 4.79 14.20
CA PRO A 88 -0.59 4.79 15.67
C PRO A 88 -0.11 3.46 16.26
N PHE A 89 -0.39 2.31 15.64
CA PHE A 89 0.18 1.03 16.09
C PHE A 89 1.71 1.01 15.97
N CYS A 90 2.27 1.57 14.89
CA CYS A 90 3.71 1.69 14.73
C CYS A 90 4.32 2.64 15.77
N LEU A 91 3.66 3.76 16.06
CA LEU A 91 4.09 4.73 17.08
C LEU A 91 4.09 4.10 18.48
N VAL A 92 3.01 3.43 18.85
CA VAL A 92 2.87 2.74 20.14
C VAL A 92 3.87 1.60 20.27
N GLY A 93 4.05 0.80 19.21
CA GLY A 93 5.05 -0.27 19.21
C GLY A 93 6.47 0.24 19.44
N LYS A 94 6.85 1.34 18.76
CA LYS A 94 8.16 1.97 18.94
C LYS A 94 8.37 2.44 20.39
N TYR A 95 7.34 3.06 20.97
CA TYR A 95 7.38 3.53 22.36
C TYR A 95 7.63 2.40 23.36
N PHE A 96 6.96 1.25 23.21
CA PHE A 96 7.08 0.13 24.16
C PHE A 96 8.38 -0.68 24.04
N ILE A 97 8.97 -0.79 22.84
CA ILE A 97 10.11 -1.70 22.61
C ILE A 97 11.47 -1.00 22.74
N LEU A 98 11.59 0.24 22.26
CA LEU A 98 12.88 0.95 22.22
C LEU A 98 13.19 1.74 23.51
N ASP A 99 12.24 1.85 24.44
CA ASP A 99 12.35 2.53 25.75
C ASP A 99 13.05 3.91 25.69
N SER A 100 12.92 4.57 24.54
CA SER A 100 13.60 5.83 24.24
C SER A 100 12.58 6.95 24.21
N MET A 101 12.60 7.78 25.25
CA MET A 101 11.87 9.06 25.33
C MET A 101 12.29 10.08 24.24
N GLU A 102 13.36 9.80 23.49
CA GLU A 102 13.74 10.55 22.29
C GLU A 102 12.84 10.16 21.12
N PHE A 103 11.56 10.51 21.26
CA PHE A 103 10.55 10.37 20.24
C PHE A 103 10.79 11.41 19.13
N GLN A 104 11.80 11.20 18.30
CA GLN A 104 11.88 11.91 17.03
C GLN A 104 10.81 11.34 16.10
N LEU A 105 9.65 11.98 16.17
CA LEU A 105 8.56 11.83 15.23
C LEU A 105 9.02 12.41 13.89
N SER A 106 9.66 11.57 13.07
CA SER A 106 9.97 11.94 11.69
C SER A 106 8.68 11.92 10.88
N LEU A 107 7.82 12.93 11.04
CA LEU A 107 6.53 13.05 10.33
C LEU A 107 6.70 12.85 8.82
N GLU A 108 7.83 13.26 8.28
CA GLU A 108 8.21 13.05 6.89
C GLU A 108 8.22 11.56 6.49
N SER A 109 8.77 10.65 7.29
CA SER A 109 8.82 9.22 6.94
C SER A 109 7.44 8.58 6.97
N TYR A 110 6.56 9.00 7.88
CA TYR A 110 5.17 8.54 7.92
C TYR A 110 4.40 9.01 6.70
N ILE A 111 4.55 10.28 6.31
CA ILE A 111 3.86 10.82 5.13
C ILE A 111 4.42 10.19 3.85
N LEU A 112 5.74 10.03 3.73
CA LEU A 112 6.36 9.32 2.61
C LEU A 112 5.88 7.86 2.52
N GLY A 113 5.78 7.16 3.66
CA GLY A 113 5.20 5.82 3.72
C GLY A 113 3.75 5.79 3.24
N PHE A 114 2.93 6.76 3.65
CA PHE A 114 1.54 6.89 3.20
C PHE A 114 1.44 7.15 1.69
N LEU A 115 2.24 8.08 1.16
CA LEU A 115 2.30 8.38 -0.28
C LEU A 115 2.80 7.17 -1.09
N ALA A 116 3.78 6.44 -0.57
CA ALA A 116 4.27 5.21 -1.19
C ALA A 116 3.18 4.12 -1.23
N VAL A 117 2.37 3.99 -0.17
CA VAL A 117 1.20 3.10 -0.19
C VAL A 117 0.22 3.52 -1.27
N MET A 118 -0.07 4.82 -1.42
CA MET A 118 -0.94 5.29 -2.51
C MET A 118 -0.39 4.85 -3.87
N LEU A 119 0.91 5.02 -4.14
CA LEU A 119 1.50 4.60 -5.42
C LEU A 119 1.45 3.09 -5.64
N ILE A 120 1.82 2.29 -4.64
CA ILE A 120 1.85 0.83 -4.76
C ILE A 120 0.43 0.29 -4.99
N THR A 121 -0.54 0.81 -4.25
CA THR A 121 -1.94 0.36 -4.36
C THR A 121 -2.60 0.87 -5.63
N ALA A 122 -2.20 2.05 -6.12
CA ALA A 122 -2.57 2.53 -7.45
C ALA A 122 -2.09 1.57 -8.55
N PHE A 123 -0.95 0.91 -8.37
CA PHE A 123 -0.49 -0.12 -9.30
C PHE A 123 -1.19 -1.46 -9.07
N TYR A 124 -1.35 -1.93 -7.83
CA TYR A 124 -1.84 -3.29 -7.56
C TYR A 124 -3.34 -3.46 -7.83
N ILE A 125 -4.17 -2.49 -7.42
CA ILE A 125 -5.63 -2.64 -7.45
C ILE A 125 -6.16 -2.85 -8.88
N PRO A 126 -5.79 -2.06 -9.91
CA PRO A 126 -6.28 -2.29 -11.27
C PRO A 126 -5.99 -3.71 -11.78
N PHE A 127 -4.82 -4.26 -11.44
CA PHE A 127 -4.45 -5.61 -11.85
C PHE A 127 -5.25 -6.67 -11.10
N PHE A 128 -5.47 -6.51 -9.79
CA PHE A 128 -6.34 -7.42 -9.02
C PHE A 128 -7.80 -7.36 -9.46
N VAL A 129 -8.26 -6.22 -9.96
CA VAL A 129 -9.58 -6.09 -10.57
C VAL A 129 -9.62 -6.77 -11.94
N ALA A 130 -8.56 -6.66 -12.75
CA ALA A 130 -8.50 -7.24 -14.09
C ALA A 130 -8.29 -8.77 -14.09
N PHE A 131 -7.41 -9.31 -13.26
CA PHE A 131 -7.00 -10.72 -13.25
C PHE A 131 -7.25 -11.38 -11.89
N LYS A 132 -7.19 -12.72 -11.86
CA LYS A 132 -7.34 -13.48 -10.60
C LYS A 132 -6.18 -13.18 -9.67
N VAL A 133 -6.49 -12.98 -8.39
CA VAL A 133 -5.51 -12.56 -7.38
C VAL A 133 -4.49 -13.66 -7.15
N LYS A 134 -4.94 -14.92 -7.13
CA LYS A 134 -4.10 -16.11 -6.92
C LYS A 134 -2.93 -16.21 -7.91
N THR A 135 -3.13 -15.80 -9.17
CA THR A 135 -2.07 -15.82 -10.20
C THR A 135 -1.14 -14.61 -10.12
N LEU A 136 -1.64 -13.47 -9.64
CA LEU A 136 -0.87 -12.24 -9.58
C LEU A 136 0.02 -12.11 -8.33
N VAL A 137 -0.39 -12.67 -7.19
CA VAL A 137 0.41 -12.63 -5.95
C VAL A 137 1.85 -13.11 -6.16
N PRO A 138 2.14 -14.28 -6.76
CA PRO A 138 3.52 -14.71 -6.98
C PRO A 138 4.29 -13.77 -7.92
N VAL A 139 3.63 -13.19 -8.93
CA VAL A 139 4.24 -12.20 -9.83
C VAL A 139 4.64 -10.93 -9.07
N PHE A 140 3.77 -10.44 -8.18
CA PHE A 140 4.07 -9.27 -7.35
C PHE A 140 5.15 -9.53 -6.30
N ILE A 141 5.23 -10.74 -5.76
CA ILE A 141 6.34 -11.14 -4.88
C ILE A 141 7.67 -11.16 -5.65
N LEU A 142 7.67 -11.67 -6.88
CA LEU A 142 8.87 -11.70 -7.71
C LEU A 142 9.30 -10.27 -8.12
N LEU A 143 8.33 -9.42 -8.46
CA LEU A 143 8.56 -7.99 -8.71
C LEU A 143 9.11 -7.27 -7.48
N SER A 144 8.58 -7.53 -6.29
CA SER A 144 9.07 -6.85 -5.07
C SER A 144 10.51 -7.25 -4.74
N ILE A 145 10.89 -8.52 -4.94
CA ILE A 145 12.29 -8.95 -4.84
C ILE A 145 13.17 -8.21 -5.85
N GLY A 146 12.71 -8.07 -7.10
CA GLY A 146 13.40 -7.29 -8.14
C GLY A 146 13.58 -5.82 -7.75
N VAL A 147 12.55 -5.20 -7.18
CA VAL A 147 12.62 -3.81 -6.68
C VAL A 147 13.61 -3.68 -5.53
N ILE A 148 13.62 -4.61 -4.57
CA ILE A 148 14.58 -4.59 -3.46
C ILE A 148 16.01 -4.73 -3.99
N TYR A 149 16.24 -5.61 -4.97
CA TYR A 149 17.54 -5.76 -5.62
C TYR A 149 17.97 -4.47 -6.33
N LEU A 150 17.05 -3.82 -7.05
CA LEU A 150 17.31 -2.53 -7.69
C LEU A 150 17.60 -1.44 -6.65
N MET A 151 16.82 -1.34 -5.57
CA MET A 151 17.03 -0.38 -4.48
C MET A 151 18.38 -0.55 -3.78
N ARG A 152 18.93 -1.76 -3.72
CA ARG A 152 20.29 -1.97 -3.19
C ARG A 152 21.38 -1.49 -4.15
N ASN A 153 21.11 -1.51 -5.46
CA ASN A 153 22.05 -1.12 -6.51
C ASN A 153 21.80 0.29 -7.07
N THR A 154 20.80 1.03 -6.56
CA THR A 154 20.45 2.39 -7.00
C THR A 154 21.61 3.36 -6.99
N PRO A 155 22.48 3.47 -5.96
CA PRO A 155 23.58 4.44 -6.01
C PRO A 155 24.56 4.15 -7.14
N TYR A 156 24.80 2.88 -7.47
CA TYR A 156 25.62 2.47 -8.61
C TYR A 156 24.93 2.76 -9.95
N LEU A 157 23.67 2.35 -10.10
CA LEU A 157 22.92 2.51 -11.35
C LEU A 157 22.66 3.98 -11.69
N LEU A 158 22.30 4.79 -10.69
CA LEU A 158 22.04 6.22 -10.88
C LEU A 158 23.30 6.99 -11.23
N ASN A 159 24.43 6.70 -10.57
CA ASN A 159 25.70 7.35 -10.89
C ASN A 159 26.19 6.97 -12.30
N LYS A 160 26.00 5.71 -12.70
CA LYS A 160 26.43 5.20 -14.01
C LYS A 160 25.57 5.69 -15.19
N TYR A 161 24.25 5.74 -15.03
CA TYR A 161 23.32 5.97 -16.15
C TYR A 161 22.49 7.25 -16.03
N ALA A 162 22.39 7.85 -14.85
CA ALA A 162 21.43 8.93 -14.58
C ALA A 162 22.08 10.13 -13.86
N ASN A 163 23.41 10.30 -13.98
CA ASN A 163 24.13 11.36 -13.26
C ASN A 163 23.61 12.77 -13.60
N GLY A 164 23.18 13.00 -14.85
CA GLY A 164 22.52 14.25 -15.28
C GLY A 164 21.15 14.49 -14.62
N VAL A 165 20.38 13.42 -14.37
CA VAL A 165 19.10 13.53 -13.64
C VAL A 165 19.36 13.77 -12.15
N LEU A 166 20.38 13.11 -11.59
CA LEU A 166 20.78 13.25 -10.19
C LEU A 166 21.24 14.67 -9.85
N THR A 167 22.01 15.30 -10.74
CA THR A 167 22.47 16.68 -10.59
C THR A 167 21.30 17.65 -10.66
N PHE A 168 20.40 17.50 -11.63
CA PHE A 168 19.17 18.29 -11.70
C PHE A 168 18.27 18.13 -10.47
N LEU A 169 18.10 16.90 -9.96
CA LEU A 169 17.28 16.66 -8.75
C LEU A 169 17.91 17.29 -7.50
N LYS A 170 19.24 17.34 -7.39
CA LYS A 170 19.94 17.99 -6.27
C LYS A 170 19.81 19.51 -6.26
N GLU A 171 19.52 20.13 -7.40
CA GLU A 171 19.29 21.58 -7.50
C GLU A 171 17.89 21.99 -7.00
N ILE A 172 16.95 21.03 -6.90
CA ILE A 172 15.61 21.25 -6.40
C ILE A 172 15.61 21.10 -4.87
N SER A 173 14.93 22.00 -4.17
CA SER A 173 14.80 21.89 -2.71
C SER A 173 13.99 20.66 -2.28
N ASP A 174 14.34 20.08 -1.13
CA ASP A 174 13.70 18.87 -0.59
C ASP A 174 12.18 19.02 -0.47
N LEU A 175 11.70 20.18 -0.02
CA LEU A 175 10.27 20.48 0.09
C LEU A 175 9.57 20.44 -1.28
N LYS A 176 10.20 20.99 -2.33
CA LYS A 176 9.65 20.95 -3.69
C LYS A 176 9.60 19.52 -4.23
N LEU A 177 10.65 18.73 -4.01
CA LEU A 177 10.66 17.31 -4.40
C LEU A 177 9.56 16.53 -3.70
N PHE A 178 9.38 16.76 -2.40
CA PHE A 178 8.31 16.15 -1.61
C PHE A 178 6.91 16.50 -2.15
N LEU A 179 6.66 17.77 -2.47
CA LEU A 179 5.38 18.19 -3.05
C LEU A 179 5.15 17.58 -4.44
N ILE A 180 6.17 17.53 -5.29
CA ILE A 180 6.08 16.88 -6.61
C ILE A 180 5.71 15.41 -6.43
N PHE A 181 6.37 14.70 -5.52
CA PHE A 181 6.09 13.30 -5.23
C PHE A 181 4.65 13.11 -4.72
N ALA A 182 4.18 13.99 -3.83
CA ALA A 182 2.81 13.95 -3.32
C ALA A 182 1.77 14.14 -4.44
N VAL A 183 1.97 15.11 -5.33
CA VAL A 183 1.08 15.36 -6.47
C VAL A 183 1.04 14.15 -7.40
N ILE A 184 2.20 13.56 -7.71
CA ILE A 184 2.28 12.35 -8.54
C ILE A 184 1.54 11.19 -7.86
N ALA A 185 1.77 10.95 -6.58
CA ALA A 185 1.13 9.87 -5.83
C ALA A 185 -0.40 9.99 -5.82
N VAL A 186 -0.92 11.18 -5.50
CA VAL A 186 -2.36 11.45 -5.47
C VAL A 186 -2.96 11.36 -6.88
N GLY A 187 -2.28 11.92 -7.89
CA GLY A 187 -2.70 11.86 -9.29
C GLY A 187 -2.79 10.43 -9.82
N CYS A 188 -1.73 9.63 -9.64
CA CYS A 188 -1.70 8.22 -10.01
C CYS A 188 -2.79 7.42 -9.29
N TYR A 189 -3.02 7.69 -8.00
CA TYR A 189 -4.06 7.03 -7.23
C TYR A 189 -5.47 7.33 -7.76
N GLY A 190 -5.76 8.60 -8.07
CA GLY A 190 -7.04 9.00 -8.67
C GLY A 190 -7.28 8.38 -10.04
N VAL A 191 -6.26 8.41 -10.91
CA VAL A 191 -6.33 7.79 -12.25
C VAL A 191 -6.55 6.28 -12.13
N SER A 192 -5.78 5.61 -11.26
CA SER A 192 -5.92 4.18 -10.98
C SER A 192 -7.33 3.82 -10.52
N TRP A 193 -7.92 4.61 -9.62
CA TRP A 193 -9.27 4.37 -9.12
C TRP A 193 -10.31 4.45 -10.25
N ILE A 194 -10.24 5.48 -11.09
CA ILE A 194 -11.15 5.61 -12.25
C ILE A 194 -10.98 4.45 -13.22
N LEU A 195 -9.74 4.04 -13.49
CA LEU A 195 -9.43 2.88 -14.35
C LEU A 195 -10.02 1.59 -13.78
N SER A 196 -9.80 1.32 -12.49
CA SER A 196 -10.34 0.13 -11.81
C SER A 196 -11.86 0.07 -11.87
N ILE A 197 -12.55 1.20 -11.73
CA ILE A 197 -14.01 1.27 -11.89
C ILE A 197 -14.41 0.86 -13.30
N ARG A 198 -13.75 1.41 -14.34
CA ARG A 198 -14.06 1.08 -15.74
C ARG A 198 -13.83 -0.40 -16.05
N ILE A 199 -12.70 -0.95 -15.60
CA ILE A 199 -12.37 -2.38 -15.79
C ILE A 199 -13.44 -3.26 -15.13
N TYR A 200 -13.84 -2.93 -13.91
CA TYR A 200 -14.83 -3.72 -13.16
C TYR A 200 -16.24 -3.63 -13.75
N GLN A 201 -16.64 -2.48 -14.28
CA GLN A 201 -17.93 -2.31 -14.95
C GLN A 201 -18.03 -3.08 -16.26
N ASN A 202 -16.91 -3.19 -17.00
CA ASN A 202 -16.87 -3.88 -18.29
C ASN A 202 -16.68 -5.39 -18.17
N LYS A 203 -16.43 -5.93 -16.96
CA LYS A 203 -16.42 -7.37 -16.73
C LYS A 203 -17.84 -7.91 -16.81
N ALA A 204 -18.12 -8.69 -17.84
CA ALA A 204 -19.27 -9.58 -17.86
C ALA A 204 -19.08 -10.63 -16.76
N LEU A 205 -20.05 -10.71 -15.83
CA LEU A 205 -20.12 -11.76 -14.81
C LEU A 205 -20.82 -12.99 -15.36
#